data_AF-Q5QKQ9-F1
#
_entry.id   AF-Q5QKQ9-F1
#
_cell.length_a   1.000
_cell.length_b   1.000
_cell.length_c   1.000
_cell.angle_alpha   90.00
_cell.angle_beta   90.00
_cell.angle_gamma   90.00
#
_symmetry.space_group_name_H-M   'P 1'
#
loop_
_entity.id
_entity.type
_entity.pdbx_description
1 polymer ?
#
loop_
_entity_poly.entity_id
_entity_poly.type
_entity_poly.pdbx_seq_one_letter_code
_entity_poly.pdbx_strand_id
1 'polypeptide(L)'
;MQCGMKMLWVLAALVVVAECRHIEPQKSCMFGQGTVADGEVAMSVPEKCMSLVCQAGTVVEEMTGEINDTGCCLDGDNIMYPPSFRAPHCIPVTCTNGSWIPENFIDPCCGRCEIYGYSHFTTLDRYRYDWHGFCNYTLVSLAATDRAPSAAVFAEMKRVGPCATVFDSVTFHNDPHTIINLTRDANNKVSEQIDINGEAMTVPRTGAHLVNSSAGRHNVLVFWQKDCLILLSRGHITLRYCPLHMDIWSPATSPALWTVSAATSTTTPRMTSPPPRDRSFPSSHSPSTPPTCTGGLQTSASPLAMTP
;
A
#
# COMPACT_ATOMS: atom_id res chain seq x y z
N MET A 1 30.54 -19.54 27.97
CA MET A 1 31.11 -18.43 28.78
C MET A 1 32.34 -17.91 28.06
N GLN A 2 32.41 -16.61 27.82
CA GLN A 2 33.65 -15.94 27.40
C GLN A 2 34.03 -14.99 28.53
N CYS A 3 35.22 -15.15 29.08
CA CYS A 3 35.74 -14.26 30.10
C CYS A 3 36.90 -13.48 29.50
N GLY A 4 36.82 -12.16 29.60
CA GLY A 4 37.93 -11.25 29.31
C GLY A 4 38.54 -10.77 30.62
N MET A 5 39.87 -10.72 30.68
CA MET A 5 40.53 -10.04 31.80
C MET A 5 40.74 -8.57 31.43
N LYS A 6 40.23 -7.67 32.27
CA LYS A 6 40.61 -6.26 32.20
C LYS A 6 41.57 -5.96 33.34
N MET A 7 42.68 -5.32 33.01
CA MET A 7 43.60 -4.75 34.00
C MET A 7 43.23 -3.29 34.22
N LEU A 8 42.94 -2.94 35.47
CA LEU A 8 42.72 -1.56 35.90
C LEU A 8 43.77 -1.20 36.95
N TRP A 9 44.36 -0.02 36.81
CA TRP A 9 45.22 0.54 37.84
C TRP A 9 44.38 1.37 38.80
N VAL A 10 44.34 0.98 40.07
CA VAL A 10 43.63 1.70 41.13
C VAL A 10 44.63 2.01 42.23
N LEU A 11 44.83 3.29 42.55
CA LEU A 11 45.74 3.75 43.61
C LEU A 11 47.14 3.11 43.54
N ALA A 12 47.74 3.07 42.34
CA ALA A 12 49.06 2.47 42.09
C ALA A 12 49.17 0.96 42.42
N ALA A 13 48.04 0.26 42.48
CA ALA A 13 47.98 -1.20 42.47
C ALA A 13 47.30 -1.69 41.17
N LEU A 14 47.86 -2.75 40.58
CA LEU A 14 47.26 -3.41 39.41
C LEU A 14 46.16 -4.36 39.90
N VAL A 15 44.91 -4.04 39.56
CA VAL A 15 43.75 -4.88 39.84
C VAL A 15 43.35 -5.60 38.56
N VAL A 16 43.35 -6.93 38.59
CA VAL A 16 42.86 -7.77 37.50
C VAL A 16 41.40 -8.11 37.78
N VAL A 17 40.49 -7.60 36.95
CA VAL A 17 39.06 -7.92 37.04
C VAL A 17 38.72 -8.89 35.93
N ALA A 18 38.19 -10.06 36.29
CA ALA A 18 37.63 -11.00 35.34
C ALA A 18 36.18 -10.61 35.05
N GLU A 19 35.92 -10.07 33.86
CA GLU A 19 34.56 -9.85 33.36
C GLU A 19 34.14 -11.09 32.57
N CYS A 20 33.25 -11.88 33.15
CA CYS A 20 32.67 -13.03 32.51
C CYS A 20 31.29 -12.67 31.97
N ARG A 21 31.11 -12.74 30.65
CA ARG A 21 29.80 -12.64 30.02
C ARG A 21 29.24 -14.05 29.90
N HIS A 22 28.06 -14.27 30.48
CA HIS A 22 27.28 -15.47 30.21
C HIS A 22 26.82 -15.37 28.74
N ILE A 23 27.46 -16.13 27.85
CA ILE A 23 26.90 -16.42 26.54
C ILE A 23 25.81 -17.45 26.83
N GLU A 24 24.59 -16.98 27.02
CA GLU A 24 23.43 -17.85 26.98
C GLU A 24 23.42 -18.49 25.58
N PRO A 25 23.38 -19.83 25.47
CA PRO A 25 23.30 -20.45 24.14
C PRO A 25 22.06 -19.87 23.46
N GLN A 26 22.20 -19.26 22.27
CA GLN A 26 21.02 -18.86 21.50
C GLN A 26 20.20 -20.12 21.28
N LYS A 27 19.07 -20.20 21.97
CA LYS A 27 18.24 -21.39 21.96
C LYS A 27 17.42 -21.35 20.69
N SER A 28 17.76 -22.18 19.72
CA SER A 28 16.95 -22.34 18.52
C SER A 28 15.70 -23.16 18.82
N CYS A 29 14.66 -22.91 18.05
CA CYS A 29 13.41 -23.65 18.10
C CYS A 29 13.33 -24.61 16.92
N MET A 30 12.79 -25.81 17.15
CA MET A 30 12.41 -26.69 16.06
C MET A 30 11.07 -26.22 15.48
N PHE A 31 10.99 -26.02 14.16
CA PHE A 31 9.73 -25.69 13.49
C PHE A 31 9.65 -26.40 12.14
N GLY A 32 8.65 -27.27 11.98
CA GLY A 32 8.56 -28.17 10.82
C GLY A 32 9.78 -29.11 10.73
N GLN A 33 10.50 -29.07 9.60
CA GLN A 33 11.75 -29.82 9.40
C GLN A 33 13.03 -29.00 9.64
N GLY A 34 12.90 -27.72 10.01
CA GLY A 34 14.02 -26.79 10.19
C GLY A 34 14.22 -26.33 11.63
N THR A 35 15.29 -25.55 11.83
CA THR A 35 15.59 -24.84 13.07
C THR A 35 15.48 -23.34 12.85
N VAL A 36 14.78 -22.65 13.75
CA VAL A 36 14.57 -21.20 13.77
C VAL A 36 15.43 -20.61 14.87
N ALA A 37 16.18 -19.54 14.63
CA ALA A 37 17.04 -18.96 15.65
C ALA A 37 16.22 -18.22 16.72
N ASP A 38 16.81 -18.07 17.91
CA ASP A 38 16.18 -17.33 19.01
C ASP A 38 15.90 -15.87 18.58
N GLY A 39 14.65 -15.42 18.72
CA GLY A 39 14.16 -14.12 18.26
C GLY A 39 13.67 -14.07 16.82
N GLU A 40 13.75 -15.15 16.05
CA GLU A 40 13.26 -15.19 14.67
C GLU A 40 11.81 -15.66 14.55
N VAL A 41 11.11 -15.15 13.53
CA VAL A 41 9.75 -15.58 13.17
C VAL A 41 9.83 -16.95 12.50
N ALA A 42 9.25 -17.96 13.15
CA ALA A 42 9.11 -19.31 12.64
C ALA A 42 8.04 -19.42 11.54
N MET A 43 6.92 -18.71 11.72
CA MET A 43 5.82 -18.65 10.74
C MET A 43 4.91 -17.47 11.05
N SER A 44 4.43 -16.76 10.04
CA SER A 44 3.33 -15.82 10.20
C SER A 44 1.99 -16.54 9.97
N VAL A 45 0.98 -16.21 10.77
CA VAL A 45 -0.42 -16.61 10.57
C VAL A 45 -1.22 -15.32 10.33
N PRO A 46 -1.23 -14.83 9.08
CA PRO A 46 -1.81 -13.53 8.77
C PRO A 46 -3.31 -13.46 8.99
N GLU A 47 -4.00 -14.61 9.01
CA GLU A 47 -5.45 -14.70 9.26
C GLU A 47 -5.84 -14.17 10.64
N LYS A 48 -4.87 -14.12 11.55
CA LYS A 48 -5.03 -13.69 12.94
C LYS A 48 -4.08 -12.55 13.31
N CYS A 49 -3.41 -11.92 12.33
CA CYS A 49 -2.23 -11.06 12.51
C CYS A 49 -1.30 -11.52 13.65
N MET A 50 -0.91 -12.78 13.62
CA MET A 50 -0.02 -13.34 14.62
C MET A 50 1.22 -13.90 13.95
N SER A 51 2.33 -13.88 14.66
CA SER A 51 3.56 -14.55 14.27
C SER A 51 3.92 -15.59 15.32
N LEU A 52 4.37 -16.75 14.87
CA LEU A 52 5.03 -17.73 15.70
C LEU A 52 6.49 -17.32 15.78
N VAL A 53 6.97 -16.96 16.96
CA VAL A 53 8.33 -16.46 17.19
C VAL A 53 9.08 -17.45 18.06
N CYS A 54 10.34 -17.72 17.72
CA CYS A 54 11.19 -18.52 18.58
C CYS A 54 11.65 -17.67 19.77
N GLN A 55 11.28 -18.07 20.99
CA GLN A 55 11.71 -17.41 22.20
C GLN A 55 12.23 -18.45 23.19
N ALA A 56 13.52 -18.33 23.53
CA ALA A 56 14.25 -19.21 24.43
C ALA A 56 14.09 -20.71 24.12
N GLY A 57 14.08 -21.09 22.83
CA GLY A 57 13.97 -22.49 22.39
C GLY A 57 12.55 -23.04 22.35
N THR A 58 11.55 -22.20 22.59
CA THR A 58 10.13 -22.50 22.41
C THR A 58 9.50 -21.62 21.36
N VAL A 59 8.69 -22.20 20.49
CA VAL A 59 7.88 -21.42 19.54
C VAL A 59 6.69 -20.87 20.32
N VAL A 60 6.64 -19.55 20.47
CA VAL A 60 5.56 -18.83 21.15
C VAL A 60 4.68 -18.13 20.12
N GLU A 61 3.39 -18.04 20.43
CA GLU A 61 2.46 -17.20 19.68
C GLU A 61 2.66 -15.75 20.11
N GLU A 62 3.23 -14.94 19.23
CA GLU A 62 3.27 -13.50 19.37
C GLU A 62 2.10 -12.91 18.58
N MET A 63 1.02 -12.60 19.30
CA MET A 63 -0.07 -11.78 18.79
C MET A 63 0.35 -10.32 18.87
N THR A 64 0.17 -9.59 17.77
CA THR A 64 0.19 -8.13 17.81
C THR A 64 -1.23 -7.65 18.04
N GLY A 65 -1.81 -8.00 19.20
CA GLY A 65 -3.21 -7.75 19.60
C GLY A 65 -3.64 -8.55 20.85
N GLU A 66 -4.78 -8.23 21.46
CA GLU A 66 -5.27 -8.93 22.66
C GLU A 66 -6.02 -10.24 22.32
N ILE A 67 -5.98 -11.24 23.22
CA ILE A 67 -6.52 -12.62 23.07
C ILE A 67 -8.00 -12.70 22.65
N ASN A 68 -8.78 -11.61 22.81
CA ASN A 68 -10.20 -11.53 22.48
C ASN A 68 -10.51 -10.62 21.26
N ASP A 69 -9.51 -10.24 20.47
CA ASP A 69 -9.69 -9.19 19.47
C ASP A 69 -10.57 -9.62 18.29
N THR A 70 -11.68 -8.92 18.14
CA THR A 70 -12.44 -8.83 16.88
C THR A 70 -11.84 -7.74 15.97
N GLY A 71 -10.52 -7.53 16.07
CA GLY A 71 -9.75 -6.55 15.31
C GLY A 71 -9.46 -7.01 13.88
N CYS A 72 -8.99 -6.09 13.05
CA CYS A 72 -8.81 -6.33 11.62
C CYS A 72 -7.34 -6.29 11.23
N CYS A 73 -6.95 -7.20 10.32
CA CYS A 73 -5.60 -7.24 9.76
C CYS A 73 -5.48 -6.40 8.51
N LEU A 74 -4.46 -5.56 8.44
CA LEU A 74 -4.01 -4.91 7.20
C LEU A 74 -2.52 -5.23 7.11
N ASP A 75 -2.18 -6.22 6.28
CA ASP A 75 -0.86 -6.84 6.30
C ASP A 75 0.26 -5.83 6.00
N GLY A 76 1.46 -6.16 6.50
CA GLY A 76 2.69 -5.40 6.30
C GLY A 76 3.38 -4.92 7.59
N ASP A 77 2.71 -4.94 8.75
CA ASP A 77 3.33 -4.69 10.06
C ASP A 77 3.00 -5.79 11.10
N ASN A 78 2.31 -6.86 10.70
CA ASN A 78 1.69 -7.83 11.62
C ASN A 78 0.73 -7.21 12.66
N ILE A 79 0.25 -5.97 12.49
CA ILE A 79 -0.56 -5.26 13.50
C ILE A 79 -2.05 -5.62 13.39
N MET A 80 -2.69 -6.01 14.51
CA MET A 80 -4.15 -5.98 14.64
C MET A 80 -4.62 -4.56 14.92
N TYR A 81 -5.55 -4.07 14.10
CA TYR A 81 -6.25 -2.83 14.40
C TYR A 81 -7.47 -3.12 15.27
N PRO A 82 -7.71 -2.34 16.34
CA PRO A 82 -8.84 -2.58 17.23
C PRO A 82 -10.17 -2.38 16.48
N PRO A 83 -11.26 -3.00 16.97
CA PRO A 83 -12.60 -2.72 16.47
C PRO A 83 -12.88 -1.20 16.48
N SER A 84 -13.58 -0.72 15.46
CA SER A 84 -13.85 0.70 15.20
C SER A 84 -12.65 1.54 14.76
N PHE A 85 -11.45 0.95 14.61
CA PHE A 85 -10.34 1.67 13.98
C PHE A 85 -10.69 2.06 12.55
N ARG A 86 -10.36 3.29 12.20
CA ARG A 86 -10.62 3.86 10.89
C ARG A 86 -9.31 4.11 10.15
N ALA A 87 -9.06 3.34 9.10
CA ALA A 87 -7.86 3.49 8.29
C ALA A 87 -8.00 4.68 7.31
N PRO A 88 -7.02 5.60 7.24
CA PRO A 88 -7.09 6.83 6.47
C PRO A 88 -6.73 6.63 4.99
N HIS A 89 -7.50 5.79 4.29
CA HIS A 89 -7.47 5.70 2.82
C HIS A 89 -8.37 6.77 2.21
N CYS A 90 -8.21 7.06 0.91
CA CYS A 90 -9.09 8.00 0.22
C CYS A 90 -10.54 7.53 0.16
N ILE A 91 -10.78 6.22 0.19
CA ILE A 91 -12.04 5.65 0.66
C ILE A 91 -11.75 5.06 2.04
N PRO A 92 -12.12 5.75 3.14
CA PRO A 92 -11.84 5.25 4.47
C PRO A 92 -12.46 3.86 4.68
N VAL A 93 -11.78 3.02 5.45
CA VAL A 93 -12.32 1.71 5.88
C VAL A 93 -12.34 1.65 7.40
N THR A 94 -13.43 1.13 7.95
CA THR A 94 -13.59 0.95 9.39
C THR A 94 -13.54 -0.54 9.73
N CYS A 95 -12.72 -0.90 10.72
CA CYS A 95 -12.69 -2.25 11.24
C CYS A 95 -13.96 -2.55 12.04
N THR A 96 -14.72 -3.57 11.65
CA THR A 96 -15.91 -4.00 12.38
C THR A 96 -15.92 -5.53 12.45
N ASN A 97 -15.89 -6.07 13.66
CA ASN A 97 -15.95 -7.52 13.90
C ASN A 97 -14.99 -8.35 13.03
N GLY A 98 -13.73 -7.92 12.93
CA GLY A 98 -12.68 -8.61 12.17
C GLY A 98 -12.71 -8.38 10.67
N SER A 99 -13.64 -7.57 10.16
CA SER A 99 -13.76 -7.24 8.74
C SER A 99 -13.60 -5.75 8.48
N TRP A 100 -12.89 -5.40 7.40
CA TRP A 100 -12.84 -4.03 6.92
C TRP A 100 -14.12 -3.68 6.17
N ILE A 101 -14.79 -2.62 6.61
CA ILE A 101 -16.00 -2.10 5.99
C ILE A 101 -15.67 -0.76 5.32
N PRO A 102 -15.75 -0.68 3.97
CA PRO A 102 -15.58 0.57 3.26
C PRO A 102 -16.66 1.59 3.57
N GLU A 103 -16.25 2.84 3.72
CA GLU A 103 -17.15 3.96 3.90
C GLU A 103 -17.64 4.51 2.55
N ASN A 104 -18.80 5.18 2.59
CA ASN A 104 -19.49 5.67 1.39
C ASN A 104 -19.14 7.12 1.04
N PHE A 105 -17.89 7.53 1.24
CA PHE A 105 -17.42 8.85 0.80
C PHE A 105 -15.93 8.85 0.47
N ILE A 106 -15.48 9.91 -0.21
CA ILE A 106 -14.06 10.15 -0.54
C ILE A 106 -13.48 11.20 0.40
N ASP A 107 -12.35 10.90 1.02
CA ASP A 107 -11.65 11.85 1.89
C ASP A 107 -11.32 13.15 1.13
N PRO A 108 -11.74 14.33 1.62
CA PRO A 108 -11.50 15.60 0.95
C PRO A 108 -10.01 15.98 0.84
N CYS A 109 -9.13 15.33 1.61
CA CYS A 109 -7.68 15.49 1.56
C CYS A 109 -7.03 14.69 0.42
N CYS A 110 -7.80 13.94 -0.36
CA CYS A 110 -7.29 13.22 -1.51
C CYS A 110 -7.46 13.99 -2.83
N GLY A 111 -6.39 14.06 -3.61
CA GLY A 111 -6.45 14.43 -5.02
C GLY A 111 -7.07 13.28 -5.84
N ARG A 112 -7.73 13.61 -6.95
CA ARG A 112 -8.33 12.64 -7.87
C ARG A 112 -7.78 12.80 -9.28
N CYS A 113 -7.12 11.78 -9.79
CA CYS A 113 -6.83 11.59 -11.21
C CYS A 113 -7.94 10.73 -11.81
N GLU A 114 -8.42 11.06 -13.00
CA GLU A 114 -9.57 10.41 -13.62
C GLU A 114 -9.29 10.17 -15.09
N ILE A 115 -9.68 8.99 -15.58
CA ILE A 115 -9.72 8.65 -16.99
C ILE A 115 -11.14 8.22 -17.32
N TYR A 116 -11.73 8.81 -18.35
CA TYR A 116 -13.12 8.55 -18.69
C TYR A 116 -13.37 8.56 -20.18
N GLY A 117 -14.32 7.72 -20.60
CA GLY A 117 -14.72 7.60 -22.00
C GLY A 117 -13.55 7.18 -22.89
N TYR A 118 -13.39 7.88 -24.02
CA TYR A 118 -12.36 7.61 -25.00
C TYR A 118 -11.26 8.67 -24.92
N SER A 119 -10.33 8.47 -23.99
CA SER A 119 -9.10 9.26 -23.81
C SER A 119 -9.23 10.69 -23.27
N HIS A 120 -10.18 10.89 -22.37
CA HIS A 120 -10.23 12.10 -21.54
C HIS A 120 -9.56 11.86 -20.20
N PHE A 121 -8.74 12.82 -19.78
CA PHE A 121 -7.96 12.77 -18.56
C PHE A 121 -8.25 13.99 -17.70
N THR A 122 -8.39 13.77 -16.39
CA THR A 122 -8.32 14.82 -15.37
C THR A 122 -7.14 14.49 -14.45
N THR A 123 -6.20 15.42 -14.28
CA THR A 123 -5.06 15.25 -13.36
C THR A 123 -5.45 15.48 -11.90
N LEU A 124 -4.56 15.13 -10.96
CA LEU A 124 -4.77 15.32 -9.51
C LEU A 124 -5.04 16.78 -9.10
N ASP A 125 -4.46 17.74 -9.83
CA ASP A 125 -4.67 19.19 -9.68
C ASP A 125 -5.82 19.74 -10.57
N ARG A 126 -6.66 18.84 -11.08
CA ARG A 126 -7.91 19.12 -11.82
C ARG A 126 -7.72 19.71 -13.22
N TYR A 127 -6.53 19.58 -13.81
CA TYR A 127 -6.32 19.93 -15.20
C TYR A 127 -6.92 18.87 -16.12
N ARG A 128 -7.71 19.31 -17.10
CA ARG A 128 -8.39 18.43 -18.06
C ARG A 128 -7.75 18.50 -19.43
N TYR A 129 -7.52 17.35 -20.04
CA TYR A 129 -6.97 17.27 -21.39
C TYR A 129 -7.37 15.96 -22.09
N ASP A 130 -7.23 15.97 -23.41
CA ASP A 130 -7.50 14.81 -24.27
C ASP A 130 -6.18 14.26 -24.81
N TRP A 131 -6.02 12.93 -24.82
CA TRP A 131 -4.79 12.29 -25.27
C TRP A 131 -5.03 10.97 -26.01
N HIS A 132 -4.98 11.01 -27.33
CA HIS A 132 -5.28 9.86 -28.20
C HIS A 132 -4.09 8.91 -28.46
N GLY A 133 -3.20 8.75 -27.47
CA GLY A 133 -2.11 7.77 -27.54
C GLY A 133 -2.58 6.34 -27.33
N PHE A 134 -1.86 5.35 -27.90
CA PHE A 134 -2.21 3.92 -27.86
C PHE A 134 -1.03 3.03 -27.44
N CYS A 135 -0.23 3.52 -26.49
CA CYS A 135 0.86 2.78 -25.86
C CYS A 135 0.54 2.50 -24.39
N ASN A 136 1.52 1.96 -23.66
CA ASN A 136 1.48 1.85 -22.21
C ASN A 136 1.91 3.17 -21.58
N TYR A 137 1.11 3.65 -20.62
CA TYR A 137 1.35 4.91 -19.93
C TYR A 137 1.37 4.72 -18.42
N THR A 138 2.30 5.40 -17.77
CA THR A 138 2.28 5.62 -16.33
C THR A 138 1.29 6.73 -16.03
N LEU A 139 0.23 6.43 -15.27
CA LEU A 139 -0.80 7.39 -14.91
C LEU A 139 -0.47 8.11 -13.62
N VAL A 140 -0.03 7.34 -12.63
CA VAL A 140 0.42 7.82 -11.32
C VAL A 140 1.61 6.98 -10.90
N SER A 141 2.62 7.63 -10.33
CA SER A 141 3.75 6.97 -9.68
C SER A 141 4.08 7.73 -8.41
N LEU A 142 4.24 7.01 -7.32
CA LEU A 142 4.67 7.50 -6.02
C LEU A 142 6.07 6.96 -5.75
N ALA A 143 6.98 7.85 -5.38
CA ALA A 143 8.30 7.45 -4.93
C ALA A 143 8.19 6.75 -3.57
N ALA A 144 9.12 5.82 -3.31
CA ALA A 144 9.25 5.24 -1.98
C ALA A 144 9.62 6.33 -0.96
N THR A 145 9.10 6.19 0.25
CA THR A 145 9.42 7.03 1.41
C THR A 145 9.76 6.13 2.59
N ASP A 146 10.29 6.70 3.67
CA ASP A 146 10.55 5.95 4.92
C ASP A 146 9.28 5.29 5.50
N ARG A 147 8.09 5.72 5.08
CA ARG A 147 6.79 5.27 5.60
C ARG A 147 5.99 4.38 4.64
N ALA A 148 6.37 4.32 3.36
CA ALA A 148 5.61 3.59 2.35
C ALA A 148 6.48 3.20 1.14
N PRO A 149 6.29 1.99 0.57
CA PRO A 149 6.97 1.59 -0.66
C PRO A 149 6.52 2.44 -1.86
N SER A 150 7.30 2.39 -2.94
CA SER A 150 6.89 2.98 -4.21
C SER A 150 5.66 2.26 -4.77
N ALA A 151 4.69 3.02 -5.27
CA ALA A 151 3.47 2.49 -5.88
C ALA A 151 3.20 3.19 -7.21
N ALA A 152 2.59 2.50 -8.17
CA ALA A 152 2.29 3.07 -9.48
C ALA A 152 1.06 2.43 -10.11
N VAL A 153 0.40 3.20 -10.99
CA VAL A 153 -0.70 2.73 -11.82
C VAL A 153 -0.34 2.96 -13.28
N PHE A 154 -0.39 1.88 -14.05
CA PHE A 154 -0.14 1.88 -15.49
C PHE A 154 -1.42 1.51 -16.23
N ALA A 155 -1.59 2.06 -17.42
CA ALA A 155 -2.66 1.67 -18.33
C ALA A 155 -2.12 1.44 -19.73
N GLU A 156 -2.50 0.32 -20.32
CA GLU A 156 -2.38 0.09 -21.75
C GLU A 156 -3.54 0.80 -22.46
N MET A 157 -3.23 1.69 -23.40
CA MET A 157 -4.25 2.35 -24.21
C MET A 157 -4.34 1.65 -25.58
N LYS A 158 -5.54 1.28 -26.01
CA LYS A 158 -5.79 0.66 -27.33
C LYS A 158 -6.60 1.56 -28.22
N ARG A 159 -6.34 1.48 -29.53
CA ARG A 159 -7.11 2.18 -30.55
C ARG A 159 -8.48 1.51 -30.75
N VAL A 160 -9.53 2.31 -30.74
CA VAL A 160 -10.89 1.91 -31.05
C VAL A 160 -11.37 2.74 -32.24
N GLY A 161 -11.59 2.07 -33.38
CA GLY A 161 -11.93 2.76 -34.63
C GLY A 161 -10.82 3.69 -35.13
N PRO A 162 -11.17 4.69 -35.97
CA PRO A 162 -10.17 5.52 -36.65
C PRO A 162 -9.55 6.59 -35.75
N CYS A 163 -10.27 7.12 -34.77
CA CYS A 163 -9.90 8.36 -34.07
C CYS A 163 -9.90 8.29 -32.54
N ALA A 164 -10.26 7.15 -31.94
CA ALA A 164 -10.40 7.05 -30.49
C ALA A 164 -9.41 6.06 -29.87
N THR A 165 -9.06 6.28 -28.61
CA THR A 165 -8.33 5.32 -27.78
C THR A 165 -9.04 5.13 -26.44
N VAL A 166 -8.90 3.95 -25.86
CA VAL A 166 -9.49 3.58 -24.57
C VAL A 166 -8.45 2.80 -23.76
N PHE A 167 -8.47 2.92 -22.43
CA PHE A 167 -7.64 2.05 -21.59
C PHE A 167 -8.17 0.62 -21.67
N ASP A 168 -7.27 -0.36 -21.71
CA ASP A 168 -7.61 -1.78 -21.76
C ASP A 168 -7.20 -2.51 -20.49
N SER A 169 -5.96 -2.99 -20.44
CA SER A 169 -5.38 -3.55 -19.24
C SER A 169 -4.85 -2.44 -18.33
N VAL A 170 -4.99 -2.64 -17.02
CA VAL A 170 -4.48 -1.73 -16.00
C VAL A 170 -3.62 -2.53 -15.04
N THR A 171 -2.42 -2.03 -14.76
CA THR A 171 -1.48 -2.67 -13.83
C THR A 171 -1.32 -1.77 -12.61
N PHE A 172 -1.60 -2.33 -11.43
CA PHE A 172 -1.44 -1.70 -10.13
C PHE A 172 -0.20 -2.28 -9.44
N HIS A 173 0.87 -1.49 -9.38
CA HIS A 173 2.05 -1.78 -8.58
C HIS A 173 1.85 -1.19 -7.19
N ASN A 174 1.74 -2.05 -6.19
CA ASN A 174 1.64 -1.62 -4.80
C ASN A 174 3.03 -1.47 -4.14
N ASP A 175 3.91 -2.43 -4.42
CA ASP A 175 5.25 -2.56 -3.86
C ASP A 175 6.07 -3.53 -4.75
N PRO A 176 7.36 -3.76 -4.49
CA PRO A 176 8.20 -4.66 -5.30
C PRO A 176 7.74 -6.12 -5.40
N HIS A 177 6.82 -6.55 -4.54
CA HIS A 177 6.33 -7.92 -4.44
C HIS A 177 4.84 -8.06 -4.77
N THR A 178 4.16 -6.96 -5.13
CA THR A 178 2.71 -6.94 -5.37
C THR A 178 2.39 -6.18 -6.64
N ILE A 179 2.18 -6.94 -7.71
CA ILE A 179 1.74 -6.47 -9.02
C ILE A 179 0.37 -7.07 -9.29
N ILE A 180 -0.65 -6.22 -9.47
CA ILE A 180 -2.02 -6.65 -9.74
C ILE A 180 -2.43 -6.17 -11.13
N ASN A 181 -2.79 -7.10 -12.01
CA ASN A 181 -3.30 -6.81 -13.33
C ASN A 181 -4.83 -6.92 -13.35
N LEU A 182 -5.46 -5.87 -13.84
CA LEU A 182 -6.91 -5.73 -13.98
C LEU A 182 -7.28 -5.74 -15.47
N THR A 183 -8.30 -6.51 -15.80
CA THR A 183 -8.76 -6.72 -17.17
C THR A 183 -10.28 -6.68 -17.24
N ARG A 184 -10.80 -6.59 -18.46
CA ARG A 184 -12.22 -6.74 -18.77
C ARG A 184 -12.50 -8.07 -19.44
N ASP A 185 -13.71 -8.57 -19.25
CA ASP A 185 -14.22 -9.75 -19.92
C ASP A 185 -14.63 -9.45 -21.38
N ALA A 186 -15.07 -10.49 -22.10
CA ALA A 186 -15.52 -10.36 -23.49
C ALA A 186 -16.75 -9.45 -23.68
N ASN A 187 -17.50 -9.17 -22.61
CA ASN A 187 -18.66 -8.28 -22.60
C ASN A 187 -18.30 -6.86 -22.15
N ASN A 188 -17.00 -6.54 -22.07
CA ASN A 188 -16.48 -5.26 -21.61
C ASN A 188 -16.87 -4.95 -20.15
N LYS A 189 -17.12 -5.95 -19.31
CA LYS A 189 -17.30 -5.80 -17.86
C LYS A 189 -15.98 -6.04 -17.14
N VAL A 190 -15.80 -5.48 -15.96
CA VAL A 190 -14.62 -5.77 -15.13
C VAL A 190 -14.61 -7.26 -14.79
N SER A 191 -13.47 -7.91 -14.99
CA SER A 191 -13.28 -9.33 -14.68
C SER A 191 -13.47 -9.60 -13.19
N GLU A 192 -14.09 -10.73 -12.84
CA GLU A 192 -14.17 -11.21 -11.45
C GLU A 192 -12.85 -11.81 -10.96
N GLN A 193 -11.96 -12.15 -11.88
CA GLN A 193 -10.62 -12.63 -11.60
C GLN A 193 -9.61 -11.51 -11.85
N ILE A 194 -8.77 -11.27 -10.85
CA ILE A 194 -7.59 -10.41 -10.94
C ILE A 194 -6.35 -11.30 -10.97
N ASP A 195 -5.31 -10.82 -11.65
CA ASP A 195 -4.02 -11.50 -11.70
C ASP A 195 -3.06 -10.82 -10.72
N ILE A 196 -2.44 -11.61 -9.85
CA ILE A 196 -1.50 -11.17 -8.82
C ILE A 196 -0.18 -11.89 -9.05
N ASN A 197 0.82 -11.16 -9.55
CA ASN A 197 2.12 -11.72 -9.91
C ASN A 197 2.05 -12.96 -10.84
N GLY A 198 1.05 -13.05 -11.72
CA GLY A 198 0.83 -14.22 -12.58
C GLY A 198 -0.13 -15.28 -12.04
N GLU A 199 -0.70 -15.09 -10.85
CA GLU A 199 -1.67 -16.00 -10.24
C GLU A 199 -3.07 -15.38 -10.18
N ALA A 200 -4.10 -16.13 -10.58
CA ALA A 200 -5.47 -15.64 -10.59
C ALA A 200 -6.14 -15.75 -9.21
N MET A 201 -6.73 -14.66 -8.73
CA MET A 201 -7.60 -14.61 -7.56
C MET A 201 -9.00 -14.15 -7.97
N THR A 202 -10.04 -14.86 -7.50
CA THR A 202 -11.43 -14.42 -7.69
C THR A 202 -11.82 -13.47 -6.55
N VAL A 203 -12.32 -12.28 -6.89
CA VAL A 203 -12.74 -11.28 -5.90
C VAL A 203 -14.22 -11.47 -5.55
N PRO A 204 -14.56 -11.82 -4.29
CA PRO A 204 -15.95 -11.99 -3.88
C PRO A 204 -16.75 -10.69 -4.01
N ARG A 205 -18.01 -10.78 -4.46
CA ARG A 205 -18.94 -9.64 -4.62
C ARG A 205 -19.38 -8.98 -3.31
N THR A 206 -19.03 -9.56 -2.16
CA THR A 206 -19.51 -9.15 -0.84
C THR A 206 -18.35 -8.87 0.11
N GLY A 207 -18.34 -7.70 0.75
CA GLY A 207 -17.32 -7.32 1.72
C GLY A 207 -15.98 -6.93 1.07
N ALA A 208 -15.05 -6.45 1.90
CA ALA A 208 -13.68 -6.19 1.49
C ALA A 208 -12.75 -7.31 1.91
N HIS A 209 -11.88 -7.69 0.98
CA HIS A 209 -10.98 -8.83 1.11
C HIS A 209 -9.55 -8.38 0.94
N LEU A 210 -8.65 -9.00 1.68
CA LEU A 210 -7.23 -8.82 1.43
C LEU A 210 -6.83 -9.64 0.20
N VAL A 211 -5.99 -9.06 -0.65
CA VAL A 211 -5.43 -9.76 -1.80
C VAL A 211 -4.48 -10.86 -1.32
N ASN A 212 -4.58 -12.05 -1.89
CA ASN A 212 -3.73 -13.19 -1.56
C ASN A 212 -3.30 -13.97 -2.81
N SER A 213 -2.17 -14.66 -2.68
CA SER A 213 -1.58 -15.56 -3.67
C SER A 213 -0.84 -16.69 -2.95
N SER A 214 -0.26 -17.62 -3.72
CA SER A 214 0.65 -18.66 -3.23
C SER A 214 1.89 -18.12 -2.52
N ALA A 215 2.32 -16.89 -2.84
CA ALA A 215 3.43 -16.22 -2.15
C ALA A 215 3.02 -15.64 -0.78
N GLY A 216 1.73 -15.59 -0.49
CA GLY A 216 1.17 -15.06 0.74
C GLY A 216 0.14 -13.96 0.49
N ARG A 217 -0.09 -13.14 1.51
CA ARG A 217 -1.01 -12.00 1.43
C ARG A 217 -0.29 -10.75 0.99
N HIS A 218 -1.04 -9.88 0.32
CA HIS A 218 -0.57 -8.63 -0.23
C HIS A 218 -1.25 -7.46 0.49
N ASN A 219 -0.55 -6.34 0.62
CA ASN A 219 -0.99 -5.16 1.39
C ASN A 219 -1.99 -4.30 0.60
N VAL A 220 -3.00 -4.96 0.03
CA VAL A 220 -4.03 -4.38 -0.82
C VAL A 220 -5.37 -4.96 -0.39
N LEU A 221 -6.30 -4.09 0.00
CA LEU A 221 -7.71 -4.46 0.15
C LEU A 221 -8.40 -4.32 -1.21
N VAL A 222 -9.20 -5.31 -1.57
CA VAL A 222 -9.97 -5.33 -2.80
C VAL A 222 -11.45 -5.59 -2.51
N PHE A 223 -12.32 -4.83 -3.16
CA PHE A 223 -13.77 -5.02 -3.03
C PHE A 223 -14.54 -4.46 -4.22
N TRP A 224 -15.79 -4.90 -4.35
CA TRP A 224 -16.70 -4.39 -5.35
C TRP A 224 -17.50 -3.22 -4.83
N GLN A 225 -17.60 -2.17 -5.64
CA GLN A 225 -18.56 -1.10 -5.45
C GLN A 225 -19.40 -1.00 -6.73
N LYS A 226 -20.61 -1.57 -6.69
CA LYS A 226 -21.44 -1.81 -7.90
C LYS A 226 -20.66 -2.69 -8.90
N ASP A 227 -20.51 -2.23 -10.13
CA ASP A 227 -19.78 -2.93 -11.20
C ASP A 227 -18.31 -2.48 -11.34
N CYS A 228 -17.80 -1.74 -10.35
CA CYS A 228 -16.42 -1.29 -10.30
C CYS A 228 -15.65 -2.04 -9.23
N LEU A 229 -14.38 -2.32 -9.52
CA LEU A 229 -13.45 -2.90 -8.58
C LEU A 229 -12.65 -1.78 -7.89
N ILE A 230 -12.56 -1.84 -6.56
CA ILE A 230 -11.79 -0.90 -5.75
C ILE A 230 -10.57 -1.61 -5.18
N LEU A 231 -9.38 -1.02 -5.31
CA LEU A 231 -8.16 -1.44 -4.65
C LEU A 231 -7.67 -0.33 -3.72
N LEU A 232 -7.39 -0.66 -2.47
CA LEU A 232 -6.81 0.24 -1.48
C LEU A 232 -5.43 -0.24 -1.10
N SER A 233 -4.39 0.52 -1.44
CA SER A 233 -3.03 0.24 -0.97
C SER A 233 -2.71 0.87 0.37
N ARG A 234 -1.79 0.25 1.10
CA ARG A 234 -1.13 0.84 2.27
C ARG A 234 -0.36 2.13 1.93
N GLY A 235 0.18 2.25 0.70
CA GLY A 235 0.83 3.47 0.18
C GLY A 235 -0.14 4.61 -0.18
N HIS A 236 -1.42 4.46 0.18
CA HIS A 236 -2.51 5.41 -0.01
C HIS A 236 -2.94 5.71 -1.45
N ILE A 237 -2.54 4.91 -2.44
CA ILE A 237 -3.24 4.93 -3.73
C ILE A 237 -4.57 4.18 -3.56
N THR A 238 -5.66 4.85 -3.88
CA THR A 238 -6.96 4.20 -4.05
C THR A 238 -7.27 4.17 -5.53
N LEU A 239 -7.50 2.97 -6.08
CA LEU A 239 -7.87 2.78 -7.47
C LEU A 239 -9.32 2.31 -7.54
N ARG A 240 -10.15 2.99 -8.35
CA ARG A 240 -11.45 2.49 -8.80
C ARG A 240 -11.36 2.19 -10.27
N TYR A 241 -11.52 0.93 -10.63
CA TYR A 241 -11.49 0.45 -12.00
C TYR A 241 -12.92 0.05 -12.44
N CYS A 242 -13.45 0.75 -13.43
CA CYS A 242 -14.72 0.46 -14.08
C CYS A 242 -14.51 0.28 -15.60
N PRO A 243 -15.51 -0.22 -16.36
CA PRO A 243 -15.36 -0.52 -17.78
C PRO A 243 -14.77 0.58 -18.68
N LEU A 244 -15.26 1.82 -18.55
CA LEU A 244 -14.86 2.99 -19.35
C LEU A 244 -14.57 4.21 -18.49
N HIS A 245 -14.30 3.96 -17.20
CA HIS A 245 -14.06 4.99 -16.22
C HIS A 245 -13.08 4.45 -15.17
N MET A 246 -12.08 5.24 -14.83
CA MET A 246 -11.11 4.88 -13.82
C MET A 246 -10.76 6.11 -12.99
N ASP A 247 -10.76 5.95 -11.68
CA ASP A 247 -10.31 6.97 -10.75
C ASP A 247 -9.11 6.48 -9.97
N ILE A 248 -8.14 7.36 -9.77
CA ILE A 248 -6.97 7.14 -8.94
C ILE A 248 -6.92 8.27 -7.92
N TRP A 249 -7.06 7.96 -6.65
CA TRP A 249 -6.87 8.92 -5.57
C TRP A 249 -5.55 8.72 -4.85
N SER A 250 -4.98 9.83 -4.41
CA SER A 250 -3.80 9.87 -3.55
C SER A 250 -3.95 11.01 -2.54
N PRO A 251 -3.52 10.84 -1.28
CA PRO A 251 -3.49 11.93 -0.31
C PRO A 251 -2.61 13.09 -0.79
N ALA A 252 -3.03 14.31 -0.49
CA ALA A 252 -2.29 15.53 -0.81
C ALA A 252 -0.95 15.65 -0.06
N THR A 253 -0.77 14.93 1.05
CA THR A 253 0.48 14.91 1.84
C THR A 253 1.47 13.85 1.39
N SER A 254 1.15 13.03 0.39
CA SER A 254 2.11 12.10 -0.20
C SER A 254 3.08 12.91 -1.06
N PRO A 255 4.41 12.82 -0.86
CA PRO A 255 5.39 13.48 -1.73
C PRO A 255 5.42 12.78 -3.09
N ALA A 256 4.37 12.95 -3.88
CA ALA A 256 4.34 12.58 -5.28
C ALA A 256 5.29 13.52 -6.03
N LEU A 257 6.54 13.10 -6.21
CA LEU A 257 7.45 13.73 -7.14
C LEU A 257 6.94 13.47 -8.56
N TRP A 258 6.38 14.53 -9.15
CA TRP A 258 5.68 14.50 -10.43
C TRP A 258 6.62 14.23 -11.62
N THR A 259 6.42 13.12 -12.32
CA THR A 259 6.74 13.02 -13.75
C THR A 259 5.69 12.15 -14.45
N VAL A 260 4.93 12.71 -15.40
CA VAL A 260 4.30 11.88 -16.45
C VAL A 260 5.40 11.65 -17.48
N SER A 261 6.03 10.50 -17.41
CA SER A 261 7.04 10.09 -18.39
C SER A 261 6.46 8.99 -19.27
N ALA A 262 6.43 9.24 -20.58
CA ALA A 262 6.22 8.18 -21.56
C ALA A 262 7.42 7.23 -21.47
N ALA A 263 7.17 5.92 -21.45
CA ALA A 263 8.23 4.94 -21.61
C ALA A 263 9.01 5.28 -22.88
N THR A 264 10.31 5.49 -22.73
CA THR A 264 11.22 5.88 -23.81
C THR A 264 11.24 4.80 -24.88
N SER A 265 10.45 4.98 -25.94
CA SER A 265 10.86 4.53 -27.26
C SER A 265 11.93 5.52 -27.73
N THR A 266 13.11 5.00 -28.08
CA THR A 266 14.25 5.73 -28.64
C THR A 266 13.87 6.43 -29.95
N THR A 267 13.18 7.57 -29.84
CA THR A 267 13.06 8.63 -30.85
C THR A 267 12.30 9.78 -30.18
N THR A 268 13.05 10.76 -29.68
CA THR A 268 12.50 12.00 -29.13
C THR A 268 11.92 12.86 -30.25
N PRO A 269 10.68 13.34 -30.09
CA PRO A 269 10.42 14.74 -30.33
C PRO A 269 10.00 15.40 -29.02
N ARG A 270 10.67 16.52 -28.75
CA ARG A 270 10.37 17.46 -27.68
C ARG A 270 8.91 17.93 -27.81
N MET A 271 8.02 17.53 -26.90
CA MET A 271 6.67 18.09 -26.83
C MET A 271 6.71 19.44 -26.13
N THR A 272 6.82 20.51 -26.93
CA THR A 272 6.40 21.85 -26.52
C THR A 272 4.89 21.86 -26.36
N SER A 273 4.40 22.49 -25.29
CA SER A 273 2.99 22.79 -25.09
C SER A 273 2.37 23.41 -26.35
N PRO A 274 1.15 23.01 -26.76
CA PRO A 274 0.40 23.79 -27.74
C PRO A 274 0.04 25.15 -27.09
N PRO A 275 0.07 26.26 -27.86
CA PRO A 275 -0.35 27.54 -27.33
C PRO A 275 -1.83 27.47 -26.93
N PRO A 276 -2.25 28.21 -25.88
CA PRO A 276 -3.63 28.22 -25.45
C PRO A 276 -4.51 28.69 -26.61
N ARG A 277 -5.52 27.89 -26.98
CA ARG A 277 -6.62 28.40 -27.79
C ARG A 277 -7.47 29.28 -26.88
N ASP A 278 -7.53 30.56 -27.21
CA ASP A 278 -8.46 31.52 -26.64
C ASP A 278 -9.90 31.03 -26.82
N ARG A 279 -10.41 30.36 -25.78
CA ARG A 279 -11.84 30.36 -25.46
C ARG A 279 -11.97 30.84 -24.03
N SER A 280 -12.26 32.13 -23.92
CA SER A 280 -12.79 32.76 -22.73
C SER A 280 -14.04 32.02 -22.28
N PHE A 281 -13.91 31.19 -21.24
CA PHE A 281 -15.03 30.78 -20.40
C PHE A 281 -14.92 31.55 -19.08
N PRO A 282 -16.02 32.13 -18.57
CA PRO A 282 -15.98 32.98 -17.40
C PRO A 282 -15.63 32.15 -16.16
N SER A 283 -14.49 32.47 -15.56
CA SER A 283 -14.09 32.03 -14.23
C SER A 283 -14.97 32.74 -13.19
N SER A 284 -16.11 32.15 -12.87
CA SER A 284 -16.70 32.35 -11.55
C SER A 284 -16.41 31.09 -10.77
N HIS A 285 -15.59 31.18 -9.72
CA HIS A 285 -15.70 30.44 -8.46
C HIS A 285 -14.50 30.83 -7.60
N SER A 286 -14.80 31.43 -6.46
CA SER A 286 -13.86 31.85 -5.42
C SER A 286 -13.00 30.67 -4.94
N PRO A 287 -11.75 30.88 -4.51
CA PRO A 287 -10.96 29.83 -3.89
C PRO A 287 -11.57 29.50 -2.53
N SER A 288 -12.30 28.38 -2.45
CA SER A 288 -12.59 27.75 -1.17
C SER A 288 -11.25 27.39 -0.52
N THR A 289 -10.99 27.91 0.68
CA THR A 289 -9.85 27.51 1.51
C THR A 289 -9.77 25.97 1.55
N PRO A 290 -8.62 25.37 1.22
CA PRO A 290 -8.46 23.92 1.32
C PRO A 290 -8.69 23.50 2.78
N PRO A 291 -9.35 22.35 3.02
CA PRO A 291 -9.52 21.84 4.37
C PRO A 291 -8.14 21.65 5.02
N THR A 292 -8.03 22.01 6.29
CA THR A 292 -6.82 21.80 7.07
C THR A 292 -6.64 20.31 7.30
N CYS A 293 -5.88 19.65 6.41
CA CYS A 293 -5.58 18.23 6.51
C CYS A 293 -4.52 18.01 7.59
N THR A 294 -4.93 17.82 8.85
CA THR A 294 -4.02 17.37 9.90
C THR A 294 -3.76 15.87 9.72
N GLY A 295 -2.55 15.50 9.30
CA GLY A 295 -2.07 14.13 9.33
C GLY A 295 -1.94 13.64 10.77
N GLY A 296 -3.04 13.14 11.33
CA GLY A 296 -3.07 12.53 12.64
C GLY A 296 -2.69 11.06 12.56
N LEU A 297 -1.39 10.74 12.59
CA LEU A 297 -0.98 9.54 13.28
C LEU A 297 -1.10 9.88 14.77
N GLN A 298 -2.20 9.51 15.41
CA GLN A 298 -2.23 9.52 16.88
C GLN A 298 -1.25 8.44 17.34
N THR A 299 -0.02 8.82 17.65
CA THR A 299 0.84 8.02 18.52
C THR A 299 0.27 8.12 19.92
N SER A 300 -0.74 7.29 20.24
CA SER A 300 -1.21 7.17 21.60
C SER A 300 -0.37 6.14 22.36
N ALA A 301 0.40 6.69 23.31
CA ALA A 301 0.89 6.09 24.54
C ALA A 301 2.14 5.18 24.48
N SER A 302 3.27 5.76 24.88
CA SER A 302 4.34 5.08 25.60
C SER A 302 3.82 4.38 26.86
N PRO A 303 4.32 3.19 27.24
CA PRO A 303 4.31 2.76 28.62
C PRO A 303 5.60 3.23 29.31
N LEU A 304 5.43 4.24 30.15
CA LEU A 304 6.07 4.48 31.45
C LEU A 304 7.50 3.92 31.66
N ALA A 305 8.43 4.86 31.80
CA ALA A 305 9.68 4.65 32.50
C ALA A 305 9.40 4.14 33.93
N MET A 306 9.89 2.94 34.25
CA MET A 306 10.15 2.53 35.62
C MET A 306 11.43 3.22 36.07
N THR A 307 11.32 4.12 37.03
CA THR A 307 12.46 4.47 37.91
C THR A 307 12.30 3.72 39.24
N PRO A 308 13.43 3.31 39.86
CA PRO A 308 13.46 2.37 40.99
C PRO A 308 12.87 2.94 42.28
#